data_AF-A0A382RAQ8-F1
#
_entry.id   AF-A0A382RAQ8-F1
#
_cell.length_a   1.000
_cell.length_b   1.000
_cell.length_c   1.000
_cell.angle_alpha   90.00
_cell.angle_beta   90.00
_cell.angle_gamma   90.00
#
_symmetry.space_group_name_H-M   'P 1'
#
loop_
_entity.id
_entity.type
_entity.pdbx_description
1 polymer ?
#
loop_
_entity_poly.entity_id
_entity_poly.type
_entity_poly.pdbx_seq_one_letter_code
_entity_poly.pdbx_strand_id
1 'polypeptide(L)' 'MKILLVEDNELNRDMLSRRLKRKGFTVLSATNGQEGIDVAISENPDIILMDLSLPV' A
#
# COMPACT_ATOMS: atom_id res chain seq x y z
N MET A 1 7.24 -3.08 11.55
CA MET A 1 5.87 -2.63 11.26
C MET A 1 5.67 -2.67 9.74
N LYS A 2 4.68 -3.44 9.27
CA LYS A 2 4.29 -3.62 7.87
C LYS A 2 3.16 -2.66 7.54
N ILE A 3 3.32 -1.91 6.45
CA ILE A 3 2.30 -0.99 5.92
C ILE A 3 1.93 -1.46 4.52
N LEU A 4 0.64 -1.66 4.28
CA LEU A 4 0.10 -1.90 2.94
C LEU A 4 -0.36 -0.57 2.33
N LEU A 5 0.18 -0.22 1.17
CA LEU A 5 -0.24 0.92 0.37
C LEU A 5 -1.06 0.46 -0.84
N VAL A 6 -2.31 0.89 -0.95
CA VAL A 6 -3.20 0.61 -2.08
C VAL A 6 -3.40 1.90 -2.88
N GLU A 7 -2.75 1.98 -4.05
CA GLU A 7 -2.66 3.18 -4.89
C GLU A 7 -2.44 2.75 -6.34
N ASP A 8 -3.30 3.20 -7.26
CA ASP A 8 -3.23 2.87 -8.68
C ASP A 8 -2.13 3.67 -9.39
N ASN A 9 -1.95 4.94 -9.03
CA ASN A 9 -0.92 5.80 -9.61
C ASN A 9 0.50 5.40 -9.18
N GLU A 10 1.30 4.97 -10.16
CA GLU A 10 2.67 4.49 -9.94
C GLU A 10 3.58 5.54 -9.27
N LEU A 11 3.47 6.82 -9.66
CA LEU A 11 4.31 7.89 -9.13
C LEU A 11 4.00 8.16 -7.66
N ASN A 12 2.72 8.20 -7.30
CA ASN A 12 2.29 8.35 -5.91
C ASN A 12 2.77 7.16 -5.07
N ARG A 13 2.57 5.94 -5.59
CA ARG A 13 2.94 4.69 -4.92
C ARG A 13 4.44 4.60 -4.67
N ASP A 14 5.27 4.92 -5.66
CA ASP A 14 6.73 4.94 -5.51
C ASP A 14 7.20 6.02 -4.53
N MET A 15 6.68 7.25 -4.66
CA MET A 15 7.03 8.35 -3.75
C MET A 15 6.73 8.01 -2.29
N LEU A 16 5.51 7.54 -2.01
CA LEU A 16 5.07 7.17 -0.65
C LEU A 16 5.86 5.97 -0.13
N SER A 17 6.03 4.94 -0.94
CA SER A 17 6.82 3.75 -0.57
C SER A 17 8.25 4.12 -0.20
N ARG A 18 8.92 4.98 -0.98
CA ARG A 18 10.28 5.44 -0.65
C ARG A 18 10.35 6.26 0.63
N ARG A 19 9.34 7.09 0.91
CA ARG A 19 9.27 7.87 2.16
C ARG A 19 9.08 6.97 3.38
N LEU A 20 8.19 5.99 3.29
CA LEU A 20 7.91 5.04 4.37
C LEU A 20 9.10 4.09 4.62
N LYS A 21 9.70 3.54 3.56
CA LYS A 21 10.92 2.72 3.66
C LYS A 21 12.07 3.49 4.32
N ARG A 22 12.28 4.76 3.96
CA ARG A 22 13.29 5.64 4.61
C ARG A 22 13.06 5.86 6.11
N LYS A 23 11.82 5.69 6.59
CA LYS A 23 11.48 5.74 8.02
C LYS A 23 11.61 4.38 8.72
N GLY A 24 12.07 3.34 8.02
CA GLY A 24 12.28 2.00 8.58
C GLY A 24 11.06 1.07 8.51
N PHE A 25 10.01 1.45 7.77
CA PHE A 25 8.84 0.60 7.58
C PHE A 25 9.04 -0.43 6.47
N THR A 26 8.48 -1.62 6.65
CA THR A 26 8.30 -2.58 5.56
C THR A 26 7.04 -2.17 4.80
N VAL A 27 7.18 -1.91 3.50
CA VAL A 27 6.07 -1.44 2.67
C VAL A 27 5.68 -2.52 1.68
N LEU A 28 4.42 -2.93 1.77
CA LEU A 28 3.70 -3.73 0.80
C LEU A 28 2.91 -2.78 -0.11
N SER A 29 2.63 -3.20 -1.33
CA SER A 29 1.96 -2.35 -2.31
C SER A 29 0.92 -3.16 -3.08
N ALA A 30 -0.19 -2.51 -3.38
CA ALA A 30 -1.24 -3.01 -4.26
C ALA A 30 -1.70 -1.88 -5.20
N THR A 31 -2.15 -2.25 -6.38
CA THR A 31 -2.54 -1.32 -7.47
C THR A 31 -4.05 -1.14 -7.59
N ASN A 32 -4.84 -1.96 -6.89
CA ASN A 32 -6.29 -1.93 -6.90
C ASN A 32 -6.84 -2.54 -5.60
N GLY A 33 -8.15 -2.39 -5.38
CA GLY A 33 -8.81 -2.85 -4.17
C GLY A 33 -8.74 -4.37 -3.96
N GLN A 34 -8.90 -5.18 -5.02
CA GLN A 34 -8.87 -6.64 -4.90
C GLN A 34 -7.48 -7.14 -4.49
N GLU A 35 -6.43 -6.65 -5.15
CA GLU A 35 -5.05 -6.93 -4.76
C GLU A 35 -4.77 -6.46 -3.33
N GLY A 36 -5.32 -5.30 -2.94
CA GLY A 36 -5.23 -4.80 -1.56
C GLY A 36 -5.85 -5.75 -0.54
N ILE A 37 -7.02 -6.33 -0.83
CA ILE A 37 -7.68 -7.32 0.02
C ILE A 37 -6.83 -8.59 0.13
N ASP A 38 -6.37 -9.12 -1.01
CA ASP A 38 -5.60 -10.37 -1.05
C ASP A 38 -4.28 -10.25 -0.26
N VAL A 39 -3.60 -9.09 -0.39
CA VAL A 39 -2.37 -8.80 0.36
C VAL A 39 -2.69 -8.57 1.84
N ALA A 40 -3.77 -7.87 2.18
CA ALA A 40 -4.15 -7.65 3.58
C ALA A 40 -4.40 -8.98 4.31
N ILE A 41 -5.09 -9.93 3.66
CA ILE A 41 -5.38 -11.25 4.24
C ILE A 41 -4.11 -12.09 4.38
N SER A 42 -3.26 -12.13 3.36
CA SER A 42 -2.07 -12.99 3.35
C SER A 42 -0.93 -12.47 4.22
N GLU A 43 -0.73 -11.15 4.26
CA GLU A 43 0.40 -10.54 4.94
C GLU A 43 0.07 -9.94 6.31
N ASN A 44 -1.21 -9.76 6.64
CA ASN A 44 -1.70 -9.18 7.89
C ASN A 44 -0.91 -7.92 8.32
N PRO A 45 -0.95 -6.82 7.52
CA PRO A 45 -0.20 -5.60 7.80
C PRO A 45 -0.72 -4.87 9.05
N ASP A 46 0.15 -4.10 9.70
CA ASP A 46 -0.21 -3.32 10.90
C ASP A 46 -1.07 -2.09 10.54
N ILE A 47 -0.87 -1.52 9.34
CA ILE A 47 -1.61 -0.38 8.80
C ILE A 47 -1.89 -0.61 7.32
N ILE A 48 -3.09 -0.21 6.88
CA ILE A 48 -3.47 -0.10 5.47
C ILE A 48 -3.68 1.38 5.15
N LEU A 49 -2.98 1.88 4.13
CA LEU A 49 -3.17 3.19 3.52
C LEU A 49 -3.80 2.96 2.15
N MET A 50 -5.06 3.33 1.98
CA MET A 50 -5.82 3.11 0.75
C MET A 50 -6.26 4.45 0.17
N ASP A 51 -6.02 4.64 -1.13
CA ASP A 51 -6.58 5.77 -1.86
C ASP A 51 -8.10 5.60 -2.00
N LEU A 52 -8.83 6.66 -1.65
CA LEU A 52 -10.29 6.73 -1.76
C LEU A 52 -10.74 7.05 -3.19
N SER A 53 -9.82 7.52 -4.02
CA SER A 53 -10.06 7.90 -5.41
C SER A 53 -9.94 6.72 -6.38
N LEU A 54 -9.66 5.52 -5.85
CA LEU A 54 -9.60 4.30 -6.66
C LEU A 54 -10.91 4.14 -7.45
N PRO A 55 -10.85 4.07 -8.78
CA PRO A 55 -12.04 3.85 -9.59
C PRO A 55 -12.70 2.52 -9.21
N VAL A 56 -14.02 2.50 -9.25
CA VAL A 56 -14.87 1.30 -9.05
C VAL A 56 -14.69 0.28 -10.17
#